data_AF-A0A0S8CH68-F1
#
_entry.id   AF-A0A0S8CH68-F1
#
_cell.length_a   1.000
_cell.length_b   1.000
_cell.length_c   1.000
_cell.angle_alpha   90.00
_cell.angle_beta   90.00
_cell.angle_gamma   90.00
#
_symmetry.space_group_name_H-M   'P 1'
#
loop_
_entity.id
_entity.type
_entity.pdbx_description
1 polymer ?
#
loop_
_entity_poly.entity_id
_entity_poly.type
_entity_poly.pdbx_seq_one_letter_code
_entity_poly.pdbx_strand_id
1 'polypeptide(L)'
;MTIGKLYQSSDEEFITEVNYKLQDETETTWWGELTLTDYKRIKDNDIYIIELDDNRWGKCRLRKRVNRAVSGVPPRYVYQFTGISALNPSEPE
;
A
#
# COMPACT_ATOMS: atom_id res chain seq x y z
N MET A 1 -8.46 9.05 7.45
CA MET A 1 -7.81 8.15 6.47
C MET A 1 -6.50 8.78 6.13
N THR A 2 -5.43 8.02 6.22
CA THR A 2 -4.10 8.54 5.96
C THR A 2 -3.75 8.30 4.50
N ILE A 3 -3.18 9.31 3.85
CA ILE A 3 -2.85 9.26 2.43
C ILE A 3 -1.37 8.95 2.34
N GLY A 4 -1.06 7.89 1.59
CA GLY A 4 0.29 7.53 1.22
C GLY A 4 0.44 7.54 -0.30
N LYS A 5 1.63 7.21 -0.77
CA LYS A 5 1.91 7.04 -2.20
C LYS A 5 2.35 5.63 -2.48
N LEU A 6 1.98 5.12 -3.65
CA LEU A 6 2.38 3.80 -4.10
C LEU A 6 3.31 3.92 -5.30
N TYR A 7 4.41 3.18 -5.23
CA TYR A 7 5.44 3.12 -6.25
C TYR A 7 5.68 1.68 -6.71
N GLN A 8 6.10 1.54 -7.96
CA GLN A 8 6.48 0.25 -8.53
C GLN A 8 7.84 -0.17 -7.95
N SER A 9 7.97 -1.41 -7.44
CA SER A 9 9.25 -1.85 -6.86
C SER A 9 10.38 -2.05 -7.88
N SER A 10 10.07 -2.12 -9.17
CA SER A 10 11.05 -2.38 -10.24
C SER A 10 11.89 -1.16 -10.60
N ASP A 11 11.23 -0.01 -10.73
CA ASP A 11 11.80 1.23 -11.27
C ASP A 11 11.51 2.44 -10.38
N GLU A 12 10.92 2.22 -9.19
CA GLU A 12 10.53 3.26 -8.23
C GLU A 12 9.57 4.31 -8.83
N GLU A 13 8.87 3.93 -9.91
CA GLU A 13 7.92 4.81 -10.61
C GLU A 13 6.66 5.02 -9.76
N PHE A 14 6.26 6.28 -9.61
CA PHE A 14 5.01 6.65 -8.93
C PHE A 14 3.79 6.12 -9.69
N ILE A 15 2.94 5.34 -9.00
CA ILE A 15 1.75 4.72 -9.59
C ILE A 15 0.51 5.60 -9.34
N THR A 16 0.22 5.87 -8.07
CA THR A 16 -0.98 6.58 -7.59
C THR A 16 -0.88 6.84 -6.09
N GLU A 17 -1.73 7.74 -5.60
CA GLU A 17 -1.97 7.90 -4.17
C GLU A 17 -2.83 6.75 -3.64
N VAL A 18 -2.65 6.43 -2.36
CA VAL A 18 -3.39 5.35 -1.70
C VAL A 18 -3.92 5.82 -0.37
N ASN A 19 -5.18 5.51 -0.10
CA ASN A 19 -5.70 5.63 1.25
C ASN A 19 -5.30 4.36 1.98
N TYR A 20 -4.45 4.48 2.99
CA TYR A 20 -3.97 3.36 3.76
C TYR A 20 -4.44 3.43 5.21
N LYS A 21 -4.47 2.26 5.84
CA LYS A 21 -4.68 2.07 7.26
C LYS A 21 -3.68 1.04 7.74
N LEU A 22 -2.67 1.49 8.47
CA LEU A 22 -1.76 0.63 9.18
C LEU A 22 -2.52 -0.04 10.33
N GLN A 23 -2.44 -1.36 10.41
CA GLN A 23 -3.15 -2.14 11.44
C GLN A 23 -2.19 -2.58 12.53
N ASP A 24 -0.96 -2.96 12.15
CA ASP A 24 0.09 -3.35 13.06
C ASP A 24 1.45 -2.93 12.50
N GLU A 25 2.32 -2.43 13.37
CA GLU A 25 3.69 -2.06 13.07
C GLU A 25 4.57 -2.60 14.20
N THR A 26 5.47 -3.51 13.86
CA THR A 26 6.51 -4.02 14.75
C THR A 26 7.88 -3.68 14.18
N GLU A 27 8.92 -3.85 14.98
CA GLU A 27 10.31 -3.59 14.56
C GLU A 27 10.75 -4.44 13.35
N THR A 28 10.07 -5.56 13.07
CA THR A 28 10.46 -6.53 12.02
C THR A 28 9.44 -6.66 10.90
N THR A 29 8.17 -6.33 11.14
CA THR A 29 7.10 -6.45 10.15
C THR A 29 6.00 -5.44 10.42
N TRP A 30 5.29 -5.07 9.37
CA TRP A 30 4.18 -4.13 9.43
C TRP A 30 3.15 -4.54 8.39
N TRP A 31 1.87 -4.35 8.69
CA TRP A 31 0.81 -4.72 7.76
C TRP A 31 -0.41 -3.84 7.95
N GLY A 32 -1.23 -3.81 6.92
CA GLY A 32 -2.44 -3.03 6.92
C GLY A 32 -3.23 -3.22 5.66
N GLU A 33 -4.12 -2.27 5.41
CA GLU A 33 -5.01 -2.28 4.26
C GLU A 33 -4.91 -0.96 3.54
N LEU A 34 -4.91 -0.99 2.21
CA LEU A 34 -4.93 0.18 1.38
C LEU A 34 -6.00 0.08 0.29
N THR A 35 -6.43 1.24 -0.18
CA THR A 35 -7.30 1.40 -1.34
C THR A 35 -6.68 2.44 -2.26
N LEU A 36 -6.72 2.17 -3.55
CA LEU A 36 -6.21 3.10 -4.56
C LEU A 36 -7.17 4.30 -4.66
N THR A 37 -6.64 5.52 -4.71
CA THR A 37 -7.45 6.73 -5.00
C THR A 37 -7.94 6.70 -6.43
N ASP A 38 -7.06 6.32 -7.34
CA ASP A 38 -7.33 6.21 -8.77
C ASP A 38 -7.55 4.76 -9.20
N TYR A 39 -8.34 4.59 -10.25
CA TYR A 39 -8.53 3.28 -10.85
C TYR A 39 -7.28 2.89 -11.67
N LYS A 40 -6.29 2.32 -10.98
CA LYS A 40 -5.08 1.75 -11.58
C LYS A 40 -5.11 0.23 -11.54
N ARG A 41 -4.58 -0.39 -12.60
CA ARG A 41 -4.34 -1.83 -12.65
C ARG A 41 -3.00 -2.12 -11.99
N ILE A 42 -3.04 -2.62 -10.75
CA ILE A 42 -1.89 -3.21 -10.08
C ILE A 42 -1.97 -4.74 -10.15
N LYS A 43 -0.81 -5.39 -10.14
CA LYS A 43 -0.71 -6.85 -10.13
C LYS A 43 -1.02 -7.35 -8.72
N ASP A 44 -1.86 -8.38 -8.65
CA ASP A 44 -2.10 -9.07 -7.39
C ASP A 44 -0.85 -9.84 -6.96
N ASN A 45 -0.59 -9.85 -5.66
CA ASN A 45 0.46 -10.64 -5.02
C ASN A 45 1.90 -10.21 -5.38
N ASP A 46 2.06 -9.03 -5.97
CA ASP A 46 3.32 -8.42 -6.42
C ASP A 46 3.92 -7.50 -5.34
N ILE A 47 5.19 -7.11 -5.54
CA ILE A 47 5.93 -6.25 -4.60
C ILE A 47 5.85 -4.80 -5.05
N TYR A 48 5.49 -3.93 -4.11
CA TYR A 48 5.36 -2.49 -4.29
C TYR A 48 6.11 -1.76 -3.18
N ILE A 49 6.39 -0.49 -3.40
CA ILE A 49 6.90 0.41 -2.37
C ILE A 49 5.75 1.33 -1.97
N ILE A 50 5.49 1.44 -0.67
CA ILE A 50 4.55 2.43 -0.13
C ILE A 50 5.34 3.48 0.63
N GLU A 51 4.99 4.73 0.39
CA GLU A 51 5.39 5.89 1.18
C GLU A 51 4.22 6.24 2.10
N LEU A 52 4.50 6.26 3.40
CA LEU A 52 3.58 6.71 4.43
C LEU A 52 3.62 8.24 4.54
N ASP A 53 2.62 8.84 5.20
CA ASP A 53 2.49 10.29 5.34
C ASP A 53 3.62 10.93 6.17
N ASP A 54 4.30 10.13 6.99
CA ASP A 54 5.45 10.53 7.79
C ASP A 54 6.79 10.45 7.03
N ASN A 55 6.73 10.34 5.69
CA ASN A 55 7.87 10.15 4.80
C ASN A 55 8.69 8.88 5.08
N ARG A 56 8.10 7.86 5.72
CA ARG A 56 8.70 6.52 5.78
C ARG A 56 8.29 5.68 4.59
N TRP A 57 9.26 4.96 4.03
CA TRP A 57 9.10 4.16 2.84
C TRP A 57 9.39 2.69 3.18
N GLY A 58 8.63 1.79 2.58
CA GLY A 58 8.82 0.36 2.81
C GLY A 58 8.37 -0.47 1.63
N LYS A 59 9.13 -1.54 1.35
CA LYS A 59 8.69 -2.56 0.42
C LYS A 59 7.63 -3.42 1.07
N CYS A 60 6.52 -3.61 0.37
CA CYS A 60 5.43 -4.45 0.80
C CYS A 60 4.88 -5.30 -0.34
N ARG A 61 4.30 -6.43 0.04
CA ARG A 61 3.54 -7.27 -0.87
C ARG A 61 2.08 -6.86 -0.82
N LEU A 62 1.47 -6.59 -1.97
CA LEU A 62 0.05 -6.29 -2.06
C LEU A 62 -0.75 -7.53 -2.41
N ARG A 63 -1.76 -7.84 -1.59
CA ARG A 63 -2.70 -8.93 -1.86
C ARG A 63 -4.11 -8.37 -1.90
N LYS A 64 -4.77 -8.55 -3.04
CA LYS A 64 -6.15 -8.12 -3.24
C LYS A 64 -7.06 -8.87 -2.29
N ARG A 65 -7.75 -8.15 -1.40
CA ARG A 65 -8.87 -8.72 -0.66
C ARG A 65 -10.10 -8.66 -1.56
N VAL A 66 -10.60 -9.84 -1.91
CA VAL A 66 -11.86 -9.96 -2.63
C VAL A 66 -12.96 -9.57 -1.66
N ASN A 67 -13.58 -8.41 -1.85
CA ASN A 67 -14.75 -8.03 -1.07
C ASN A 67 -15.86 -9.03 -1.34
N ARG A 68 -16.27 -9.77 -0.30
CA ARG A 68 -17.55 -10.49 -0.29
C ARG A 68 -18.63 -9.42 -0.51
N ALA A 69 -19.42 -9.58 -1.57
CA ALA A 69 -20.35 -8.59 -2.10
C ALA A 69 -21.08 -7.78 -1.02
N VAL A 70 -20.94 -6.45 -1.09
CA VAL A 70 -21.86 -5.49 -0.45
C VAL A 70 -22.61 -4.77 -1.57
N SER A 71 -23.93 -4.91 -1.54
CA SER A 71 -24.86 -4.46 -2.58
C SER A 71 -24.70 -2.96 -2.87
N GLY A 72 -24.47 -2.59 -4.14
CA GLY A 72 -24.74 -1.25 -4.67
C GLY A 72 -23.58 -0.25 -4.80
N VAL A 73 -22.36 -0.52 -4.32
CA VAL A 73 -21.21 0.38 -4.48
C VAL A 73 -20.22 -0.22 -5.48
N PRO A 74 -19.70 0.54 -6.47
CA PRO A 74 -18.67 0.03 -7.37
C PRO A 74 -17.49 -0.51 -6.56
N PRO A 75 -16.95 -1.69 -6.93
CA PRO A 75 -15.95 -2.38 -6.13
C PRO A 75 -14.66 -1.55 -6.07
N ARG A 76 -14.49 -0.77 -5.00
CA ARG A 76 -13.17 -0.29 -4.61
C ARG A 76 -12.42 -1.49 -4.06
N TYR A 77 -11.41 -1.92 -4.81
CA TYR A 77 -10.56 -3.02 -4.39
C TYR A 77 -9.77 -2.59 -3.15
N VAL A 78 -9.94 -3.36 -2.07
CA VAL A 78 -9.12 -3.24 -0.87
C VAL A 78 -7.96 -4.21 -1.04
N TYR A 79 -6.75 -3.72 -0.81
CA TYR A 79 -5.53 -4.52 -0.84
C TYR A 79 -4.98 -4.61 0.57
N GLN A 80 -4.69 -5.81 1.03
CA GLN A 80 -3.87 -5.99 2.22
C GLN A 80 -2.41 -5.83 1.81
N PHE A 81 -1.68 -4.96 2.50
CA PHE A 81 -0.24 -4.84 2.33
C PHE A 81 0.47 -5.52 3.50
N THR A 82 1.60 -6.16 3.22
CA THR A 82 2.46 -6.76 4.23
C THR A 82 3.90 -6.40 3.94
N GLY A 83 4.55 -5.72 4.88
CA GLY A 83 5.94 -5.31 4.82
C GLY A 83 6.87 -6.50 4.69
N ILE A 84 7.79 -6.43 3.73
CA ILE A 84 8.88 -7.40 3.57
C ILE A 84 10.22 -6.88 4.12
N SER A 85 10.27 -5.61 4.50
CA SER A 85 11.41 -4.94 5.14
C SER A 85 10.90 -3.99 6.22
N ALA A 86 11.79 -3.53 7.11
CA ALA A 86 11.49 -2.41 8.00
C ALA A 86 11.14 -1.15 7.19
N LEU A 87 10.37 -0.26 7.81
CA LEU A 87 10.09 1.08 7.29
C LEU A 87 11.33 1.94 7.51
N ASN A 88 11.89 2.47 6.42
CA ASN A 88 13.04 3.35 6.48
C ASN A 88 12.58 4.80 6.28
N PRO A 89 13.08 5.76 7.06
CA PRO A 89 12.90 7.17 6.73
C PRO A 89 13.60 7.47 5.40
N SER A 90 12.99 8.27 4.53
CA SER A 90 13.74 8.89 3.44
C SER A 90 14.84 9.75 4.05
N GLU A 91 16.11 9.49 3.73
CA GLU A 91 17.21 10.36 4.15
C GLU A 91 16.90 11.80 3.72
N PRO A 92 16.96 12.78 4.63
CA PRO A 92 16.86 14.18 4.23
C PRO A 92 18.15 14.52 3.47
N GLU A 93 18.04 14.85 2.18
CA GLU A 93 19.08 15.60 1.45
C GLU A 93 19.31 16.98 2.09
#